data_AF-A0A9D6J344-F1
#
_entry.id   AF-A0A9D6J344-F1
#
_cell.length_a   1.000
_cell.length_b   1.000
_cell.length_c   1.000
_cell.angle_alpha   90.00
_cell.angle_beta   90.00
_cell.angle_gamma   90.00
#
_symmetry.space_group_name_H-M   'P 1'
#
loop_
_entity.id
_entity.type
_entity.pdbx_description
1 polymer ?
#
loop_
_entity_poly.entity_id
_entity_poly.type
_entity_poly.pdbx_seq_one_letter_code
_entity_poly.pdbx_strand_id
1 'polypeptide(L)'
;MSKVSATRTPKKDATGGLPRWNLKDLYSGPDARALNADLGWAEKEAKKFRAAYEGRLARLDGKGLGGAIARYEKLAERLQRIMSYAHLRYVTDLSNPRTGAYFQTM
;
A
#
# COMPACT_ATOMS: atom_id res chain seq x y z
N MET A 1 -50.73 -16.84 16.55
CA MET A 1 -49.39 -17.46 16.70
C MET A 1 -48.39 -16.64 15.89
N SER A 2 -47.54 -15.90 16.60
CA SER A 2 -46.49 -15.03 16.07
C SER A 2 -45.45 -15.80 15.25
N LYS A 3 -44.99 -15.21 14.14
CA LYS A 3 -43.63 -15.43 13.65
C LYS A 3 -42.89 -14.11 13.78
N VAL A 4 -42.05 -14.04 14.82
CA VAL A 4 -41.12 -12.94 15.07
C VAL A 4 -40.03 -13.02 14.00
N SER A 5 -40.00 -12.04 13.11
CA SER A 5 -38.87 -11.82 12.19
C SER A 5 -37.68 -11.36 13.02
N ALA A 6 -36.61 -12.15 13.02
CA ALA A 6 -35.36 -11.82 13.69
C ALA A 6 -34.68 -10.64 12.97
N THR A 7 -34.77 -9.45 13.57
CA THR A 7 -33.98 -8.28 13.16
C THR A 7 -32.51 -8.58 13.43
N ARG A 8 -31.71 -8.74 12.38
CA ARG A 8 -30.25 -8.89 12.52
C ARG A 8 -29.65 -7.56 12.97
N THR A 9 -29.38 -7.43 14.26
CA THR A 9 -28.71 -6.30 14.89
C THR A 9 -27.34 -6.07 14.22
N PRO A 10 -26.95 -4.83 13.87
CA PRO A 10 -25.61 -4.57 13.37
C PRO A 10 -24.61 -4.94 14.47
N LYS A 11 -23.61 -5.76 14.12
CA LYS A 11 -22.54 -6.16 15.03
C LYS A 11 -21.79 -4.90 15.44
N LYS A 12 -21.99 -4.46 16.69
CA LYS A 12 -21.28 -3.35 17.29
C LYS A 12 -19.78 -3.67 17.21
N ASP A 13 -19.02 -2.85 16.50
CA ASP A 13 -17.57 -2.97 16.45
C ASP A 13 -17.04 -3.08 17.90
N ALA A 14 -16.14 -4.04 18.14
CA ALA A 14 -15.60 -4.33 19.48
C ALA A 14 -14.89 -3.13 20.15
N THR A 15 -14.76 -2.01 19.44
CA THR A 15 -14.08 -0.78 19.84
C THR A 15 -15.00 0.29 20.42
N GLY A 16 -16.29 0.01 20.67
CA GLY A 16 -17.14 0.89 21.48
C GLY A 16 -17.32 2.34 20.96
N GLY A 17 -17.17 2.58 19.66
CA GLY A 17 -17.30 3.92 19.06
C GLY A 17 -16.05 4.81 19.13
N LEU A 18 -14.88 4.23 19.45
CA LEU A 18 -13.61 4.97 19.40
C LEU A 18 -13.27 5.44 17.97
N PRO A 19 -12.61 6.61 17.82
CA PRO A 19 -12.17 7.11 16.53
C PRO A 19 -11.16 6.17 15.88
N ARG A 20 -11.17 6.12 14.55
CA ARG A 20 -10.23 5.34 13.74
C ARG A 20 -9.46 6.24 12.78
N TRP A 21 -8.23 5.86 12.49
CA TRP A 21 -7.42 6.50 11.46
C TRP A 21 -8.10 6.38 10.09
N ASN A 22 -8.33 7.52 9.45
CA ASN A 22 -8.78 7.56 8.06
C ASN A 22 -7.56 7.47 7.13
N LEU A 23 -7.45 6.38 6.38
CA LEU A 23 -6.32 6.16 5.46
C LEU A 23 -6.66 6.51 4.00
N LYS A 24 -7.83 7.12 3.75
CA LYS A 24 -8.31 7.42 2.39
C LYS A 24 -7.43 8.40 1.63
N ASP A 25 -6.66 9.23 2.33
CA ASP A 25 -5.68 10.14 1.73
C ASP A 25 -4.49 9.39 1.11
N LEU A 26 -4.21 8.16 1.56
CA LEU A 26 -3.24 7.27 0.93
C LEU A 26 -3.91 6.45 -0.16
N TYR A 27 -4.87 5.60 0.24
CA TYR A 27 -5.67 4.77 -0.66
C TYR A 27 -7.05 4.53 -0.06
N SER A 28 -8.08 4.47 -0.93
CA SER A 28 -9.47 4.30 -0.48
C SER A 28 -9.76 2.93 0.16
N GLY A 29 -8.88 1.94 -0.03
CA GLY A 29 -9.05 0.57 0.42
C GLY A 29 -7.99 -0.38 -0.15
N PRO A 30 -7.94 -1.65 0.31
CA PRO A 30 -6.99 -2.65 -0.15
C PRO A 30 -7.17 -3.02 -1.64
N ASP A 31 -8.39 -2.86 -2.17
CA ASP A 31 -8.72 -3.10 -3.58
C ASP A 31 -8.79 -1.80 -4.40
N ALA A 32 -8.21 -0.71 -3.89
CA ALA A 32 -8.27 0.58 -4.55
C ALA A 32 -7.58 0.53 -5.92
N ARG A 33 -8.26 1.02 -6.96
CA ARG A 33 -7.68 1.11 -8.32
C ARG A 33 -6.36 1.87 -8.34
N ALA A 34 -6.24 2.92 -7.52
CA ALA A 34 -5.00 3.70 -7.39
C ALA A 34 -3.84 2.86 -6.81
N LEU A 35 -4.11 2.02 -5.80
CA LEU A 35 -3.10 1.14 -5.20
C LEU A 35 -2.60 0.11 -6.22
N ASN A 36 -3.52 -0.56 -6.92
CA ASN A 36 -3.18 -1.51 -7.98
C ASN A 36 -2.40 -0.84 -9.12
N ALA A 37 -2.75 0.40 -9.47
CA ALA A 37 -2.01 1.16 -10.47
C ALA A 37 -0.58 1.49 -10.03
N ASP A 38 -0.36 1.85 -8.77
CA ASP A 38 0.98 2.13 -8.26
C ASP A 38 1.83 0.86 -8.12
N LEU A 39 1.25 -0.26 -7.66
CA LEU A 39 1.93 -1.56 -7.66
C LEU A 39 2.39 -1.96 -9.07
N GLY A 40 1.47 -1.89 -10.04
CA GLY A 40 1.79 -2.21 -11.43
C GLY A 40 2.76 -1.22 -12.09
N TRP A 41 2.74 0.05 -11.68
CA TRP A 41 3.74 1.03 -12.12
C TRP A 41 5.11 0.72 -11.51
N ALA A 42 5.18 0.43 -10.20
CA ALA A 42 6.42 0.17 -9.50
C ALA A 42 7.13 -1.07 -10.04
N GLU A 43 6.37 -2.13 -10.33
CA GLU A 43 6.91 -3.35 -10.97
C GLU A 43 7.56 -3.04 -12.34
N LYS A 44 6.86 -2.28 -13.19
CA LYS A 44 7.36 -1.91 -14.52
C LYS A 44 8.57 -1.00 -14.44
N GLU A 45 8.53 0.01 -13.57
CA GLU A 45 9.65 0.93 -13.41
C GLU A 45 10.87 0.26 -12.77
N ALA A 46 10.70 -0.65 -11.82
CA ALA A 46 11.80 -1.44 -11.28
C ALA A 46 12.50 -2.28 -12.37
N LYS A 47 11.73 -2.94 -13.24
CA LYS A 47 12.27 -3.69 -14.39
C LYS A 47 13.05 -2.78 -15.35
N LYS A 48 12.50 -1.62 -15.69
CA LYS A 48 13.17 -0.62 -16.55
C LYS A 48 14.43 -0.05 -15.90
N PHE A 49 14.37 0.26 -14.61
CA PHE A 49 15.48 0.79 -13.84
C PHE A 49 16.66 -0.19 -13.85
N ARG A 50 16.37 -1.45 -13.52
CA ARG A 50 17.34 -2.55 -13.61
C ARG A 50 17.98 -2.63 -14.99
N ALA A 51 17.17 -2.74 -16.05
CA ALA A 51 17.65 -2.86 -17.42
C ALA A 51 18.52 -1.66 -17.87
N ALA A 52 18.26 -0.47 -17.32
CA ALA A 52 19.00 0.74 -17.64
C ALA A 52 20.35 0.83 -16.90
N TYR A 53 20.38 0.47 -15.61
CA TYR A 53 21.48 0.87 -14.71
C TYR A 53 22.27 -0.29 -14.08
N GLU A 54 21.75 -1.52 -14.06
CA GLU A 54 22.46 -2.67 -13.47
C GLU A 54 23.82 -2.88 -14.15
N GLY A 55 24.90 -2.88 -13.35
CA GLY A 55 26.28 -3.02 -13.83
C GLY A 55 26.82 -1.85 -14.66
N ARG A 56 26.06 -0.75 -14.81
CA ARG A 56 26.40 0.37 -15.70
C ARG A 56 26.62 1.70 -14.97
N LEU A 57 26.28 1.79 -13.69
CA LEU A 57 26.35 3.02 -12.90
C LEU A 57 27.73 3.71 -12.94
N ALA A 58 28.82 2.94 -12.82
CA ALA A 58 30.19 3.47 -12.83
C ALA A 58 30.60 4.11 -14.17
N ARG A 59 29.84 3.87 -15.24
CA ARG A 59 30.09 4.40 -16.60
C ARG A 59 29.26 5.64 -16.91
N LEU A 60 28.38 6.06 -16.00
CA LEU A 60 27.55 7.25 -16.19
C LEU A 60 28.37 8.51 -15.89
N ASP A 61 28.11 9.56 -16.65
CA ASP A 61 28.53 10.91 -16.32
C ASP A 61 27.65 11.47 -15.17
N GLY A 62 28.00 12.65 -14.65
CA GLY A 62 27.26 13.26 -13.53
C GLY A 62 25.77 13.46 -13.83
N LYS A 63 25.43 13.82 -15.09
CA LYS A 63 24.04 13.98 -15.52
C LYS A 63 23.30 12.63 -15.56
N GLY A 64 23.95 11.59 -16.08
CA GLY A 64 23.41 10.23 -16.12
C GLY A 64 23.16 9.66 -14.73
N LEU A 65 24.12 9.87 -13.80
CA LEU A 65 23.97 9.45 -12.41
C LEU A 65 22.85 10.21 -11.70
N GLY A 66 22.76 11.53 -11.87
CA GLY A 66 21.65 12.32 -11.34
C GLY A 66 20.28 11.86 -11.87
N GLY A 67 20.20 11.50 -13.16
CA GLY A 67 18.99 10.91 -13.74
C GLY A 67 18.64 9.53 -13.17
N ALA A 68 19.64 8.71 -12.84
CA ALA A 68 19.44 7.44 -12.15
C ALA A 68 18.88 7.66 -10.73
N ILE A 69 19.48 8.56 -9.95
CA ILE A 69 19.02 8.88 -8.59
C ILE A 69 17.57 9.38 -8.61
N ALA A 70 17.25 10.36 -9.46
CA ALA A 70 15.90 10.91 -9.55
C ALA A 70 14.84 9.86 -9.94
N ARG A 71 15.21 8.87 -10.75
CA ARG A 71 14.32 7.74 -11.08
C ARG A 71 14.14 6.80 -9.90
N TYR A 72 15.23 6.50 -9.20
CA TYR A 72 15.19 5.66 -7.99
C TYR A 72 14.33 6.30 -6.90
N GLU A 73 14.49 7.59 -6.64
CA GLU A 73 13.70 8.34 -5.66
C GLU A 73 12.20 8.27 -5.97
N LYS A 74 11.81 8.51 -7.22
CA LYS A 74 10.40 8.39 -7.65
C LYS A 74 9.85 6.99 -7.43
N LEU A 75 10.65 5.95 -7.69
CA LEU A 75 10.24 4.57 -7.45
C LEU A 75 10.10 4.31 -5.94
N ALA A 76 11.10 4.68 -5.15
CA ALA A 76 11.14 4.49 -3.71
C ALA A 76 10.01 5.22 -3.00
N GLU A 77 9.71 6.46 -3.38
CA GLU A 77 8.62 7.27 -2.81
C GLU A 77 7.26 6.57 -2.95
N ARG A 78 6.95 6.04 -4.15
CA ARG A 78 5.68 5.33 -4.37
C ARG A 78 5.63 4.00 -3.61
N LEU A 79 6.73 3.25 -3.58
CA LEU A 79 6.83 2.02 -2.78
C LEU A 79 6.64 2.32 -1.30
N GLN A 80 7.27 3.38 -0.78
CA GLN A 80 7.10 3.78 0.62
C GLN A 80 5.67 4.23 0.94
N ARG A 81 4.98 4.88 0.01
CA ARG A 81 3.55 5.19 0.17
C ARG A 81 2.69 3.93 0.28
N ILE A 82 2.93 2.93 -0.58
CA ILE A 82 2.25 1.62 -0.55
C ILE A 82 2.50 0.92 0.79
N MET A 83 3.76 0.78 1.19
CA MET A 83 4.13 0.09 2.43
C MET A 83 3.63 0.83 3.67
N SER A 84 3.64 2.16 3.66
CA SER A 84 3.08 2.97 4.75
C SER A 84 1.58 2.72 4.89
N TYR A 85 0.82 2.66 3.79
CA TYR A 85 -0.59 2.30 3.83
C TYR A 85 -0.82 0.89 4.37
N ALA A 86 -0.03 -0.08 3.92
CA ALA A 86 -0.17 -1.47 4.36
C ALA A 86 0.16 -1.64 5.84
N HIS A 87 1.23 -1.02 6.31
CA HIS A 87 1.62 -1.03 7.71
C HIS A 87 0.59 -0.31 8.59
N LEU A 88 0.14 0.89 8.21
CA LEU A 88 -0.90 1.62 8.96
C LEU A 88 -2.19 0.80 9.08
N ARG A 89 -2.60 0.15 8.00
CA ARG A 89 -3.77 -0.74 8.01
C ARG A 89 -3.58 -1.92 8.97
N TYR A 90 -2.39 -2.51 9.02
CA TYR A 90 -2.07 -3.56 9.98
C TYR A 90 -2.18 -3.07 11.43
N VAL A 91 -1.54 -1.96 11.77
CA VAL A 91 -1.52 -1.47 13.16
C VAL A 91 -2.86 -0.88 13.62
N THR A 92 -3.79 -0.55 12.71
CA THR A 92 -5.15 -0.13 13.09
C THR A 92 -6.02 -1.25 13.66
N ASP A 93 -5.68 -2.52 13.39
CA ASP A 93 -6.41 -3.68 13.91
C ASP A 93 -5.49 -4.91 13.93
N LEU A 94 -4.62 -4.96 14.95
CA LEU A 94 -3.69 -6.08 15.18
C LEU A 94 -4.39 -7.38 15.55
N SER A 95 -5.65 -7.31 16.00
CA SER A 95 -6.45 -8.49 16.37
C SER A 95 -7.05 -9.20 15.15
N ASN A 96 -7.04 -8.54 13.99
CA ASN A 96 -7.62 -9.05 12.76
C ASN A 96 -6.55 -9.69 11.87
N PRO A 97 -6.50 -11.03 11.77
CA PRO A 97 -5.43 -11.72 11.02
C PRO A 97 -5.40 -11.35 9.53
N ARG A 98 -6.49 -10.80 8.97
CA ARG A 98 -6.51 -10.35 7.57
C ARG A 98 -5.63 -9.13 7.34
N THR A 99 -5.47 -8.25 8.32
CA THR A 99 -4.62 -7.06 8.18
C THR A 99 -3.14 -7.44 8.19
N GLY A 100 -2.76 -8.45 9.00
CA GLY A 100 -1.42 -9.04 9.01
C GLY A 100 -1.08 -9.77 7.71
N ALA A 101 -1.98 -10.64 7.23
CA ALA A 101 -1.79 -11.35 5.95
C ALA A 101 -1.66 -10.38 4.77
N TYR A 102 -2.45 -9.30 4.77
CA TYR A 102 -2.36 -8.24 3.78
C TYR A 102 -0.99 -7.54 3.80
N PHE A 103 -0.47 -7.19 4.99
CA PHE A 103 0.85 -6.55 5.08
C PHE A 103 2.00 -7.43 4.59
N GLN A 104 1.93 -8.75 4.82
CA GLN A 104 2.97 -9.69 4.39
C GLN A 104 2.96 -10.00 2.88
N THR A 105 1.84 -9.75 2.19
CA THR A 105 1.67 -10.06 0.76
C THR A 105 1.86 -8.85 -0.15
N MET A 106 2.10 -7.68 0.45
CA MET A 106 2.44 -6.42 -0.23
C MET A 106 3.94 -6.30 -0.47
#